data_AF-A0A2T4Z5J0-F1
#
_entry.id   AF-A0A2T4Z5J0-F1
#
_cell.length_a   1.000
_cell.length_b   1.000
_cell.length_c   1.000
_cell.angle_alpha   90.00
_cell.angle_beta   90.00
_cell.angle_gamma   90.00
#
_symmetry.space_group_name_H-M   'P 1'
#
loop_
_entity.id
_entity.type
_entity.pdbx_description
1 polymer ?
#
loop_
_entity_poly.entity_id
_entity_poly.type
_entity_poly.pdbx_seq_one_letter_code
_entity_poly.pdbx_strand_id
1 'polypeptide(L)' 'MMPQPALADPDLARRRADMADPMVAVLGTDRAITDSEALALLRRRYPHVALCERVAAVGRWRRG' A
#
# COMPACT_ATOMS: atom_id res chain seq x y z
N MET A 1 -23.19 26.64 -18.95
CA MET A 1 -21.85 26.64 -18.31
C MET A 1 -21.46 25.18 -18.15
N MET A 2 -20.60 24.66 -19.04
CA MET A 2 -20.21 23.24 -19.02
C MET A 2 -19.17 23.02 -17.91
N PRO A 3 -19.29 21.95 -17.08
CA PRO A 3 -18.22 21.61 -16.14
C PRO A 3 -16.99 21.18 -16.94
N GLN A 4 -15.87 21.85 -16.71
CA GLN A 4 -14.57 21.49 -17.28
C GLN A 4 -14.18 20.08 -16.80
N PRO A 5 -13.56 19.25 -17.66
CA PRO A 5 -13.08 17.94 -17.24
C PRO A 5 -11.96 18.19 -16.22
N ALA A 6 -12.14 17.66 -15.00
CA ALA A 6 -11.09 17.66 -14.00
C ALA A 6 -9.89 16.90 -14.58
N LEU A 7 -8.87 17.66 -14.99
CA LEU A 7 -7.53 17.15 -15.23
C LEU A 7 -7.20 16.27 -14.03
N ALA A 8 -7.06 14.96 -14.26
CA ALA A 8 -6.65 14.01 -13.25
C ALA A 8 -5.30 14.48 -12.72
N ASP A 9 -5.33 15.13 -11.56
CA ASP A 9 -4.21 15.85 -11.01
C ASP A 9 -3.12 14.80 -10.66
N PRO A 10 -2.00 14.74 -11.42
CA PRO A 10 -0.97 13.74 -11.17
C PRO A 10 -0.32 13.96 -9.80
N ASP A 11 -0.41 15.17 -9.26
CA ASP A 11 0.03 15.51 -7.91
C ASP A 11 -0.85 14.86 -6.85
N LEU A 12 -2.14 14.62 -7.12
CA LEU A 12 -3.05 13.92 -6.19
C LEU A 12 -2.77 12.42 -6.15
N ALA A 13 -2.41 11.80 -7.29
CA ALA A 13 -1.91 10.43 -7.32
C ALA A 13 -0.55 10.30 -6.61
N ARG A 14 0.34 11.29 -6.79
CA ARG A 14 1.66 11.34 -6.16
C ARG A 14 1.58 11.61 -4.65
N ARG A 15 0.70 12.50 -4.21
CA ARG A 15 0.38 12.71 -2.78
C ARG A 15 -0.33 11.52 -2.13
N ARG A 16 -1.14 10.78 -2.89
CA ARG A 16 -1.66 9.47 -2.44
C ARG A 16 -0.57 8.41 -2.34
N ALA A 17 0.43 8.45 -3.21
CA ALA A 17 1.62 7.61 -3.10
C ALA A 17 2.51 8.04 -1.92
N ASP A 18 2.53 9.31 -1.53
CA ASP A 18 3.20 9.78 -0.30
C ASP A 18 2.43 9.37 0.98
N MET A 19 1.13 9.09 0.88
CA MET A 19 0.36 8.34 1.88
C MET A 19 0.27 6.84 1.54
N ALA A 20 1.27 6.29 0.81
CA ALA A 20 1.37 4.84 0.68
C ALA A 20 1.52 4.25 2.08
N ASP A 21 0.60 3.35 2.42
CA ASP A 21 0.63 2.58 3.65
C ASP A 21 2.08 2.09 3.87
N PRO A 22 2.75 2.51 4.96
CA PRO A 22 4.16 2.23 5.15
C PRO A 22 4.44 0.73 5.15
N MET A 23 3.45 -0.10 5.49
CA MET A 23 3.55 -1.54 5.39
C MET A 23 3.53 -2.02 3.94
N VAL A 24 2.68 -1.45 3.08
CA VAL A 24 2.69 -1.75 1.63
C VAL A 24 4.01 -1.32 1.00
N ALA A 25 4.55 -0.17 1.39
CA ALA A 25 5.86 0.30 0.91
C ALA A 25 7.00 -0.65 1.29
N VAL A 26 6.96 -1.25 2.50
CA VAL A 26 7.94 -2.25 2.94
C VAL A 26 7.89 -3.54 2.13
N LEU A 27 6.72 -3.92 1.62
CA LEU A 27 6.60 -5.06 0.71
C LEU A 27 7.16 -4.76 -0.69
N GLY A 28 7.28 -3.48 -1.04
CA GLY A 28 7.84 -3.03 -2.31
C GLY A 28 6.99 -3.42 -3.53
N THR A 29 7.56 -3.31 -4.73
CA THR A 29 6.89 -3.70 -5.99
C THR A 29 7.21 -5.13 -6.42
N ASP A 30 8.17 -5.78 -5.76
CA ASP A 30 8.63 -7.12 -6.11
C ASP A 30 7.68 -8.18 -5.53
N ARG A 31 6.86 -8.78 -6.42
CA ARG A 31 5.87 -9.81 -6.08
C ARG A 31 6.46 -11.23 -6.04
N ALA A 32 7.79 -11.37 -6.01
CA ALA A 32 8.43 -12.68 -5.89
C ALA A 32 8.18 -13.35 -4.53
N ILE A 33 7.84 -12.58 -3.49
CA ILE A 33 7.52 -13.13 -2.16
C ILE A 33 6.06 -13.56 -2.05
N THR A 34 5.82 -14.64 -1.34
CA THR A 34 4.48 -15.16 -1.04
C THR A 34 3.76 -14.29 0.00
N ASP A 35 2.42 -14.43 0.08
CA ASP A 35 1.61 -13.72 1.08
C ASP A 35 2.06 -14.03 2.53
N SER A 36 2.51 -15.27 2.77
CA SER A 36 3.06 -15.70 4.06
C SER A 36 4.38 -15.00 4.39
N GLU A 37 5.27 -14.86 3.42
CA GLU A 37 6.55 -14.15 3.59
C GLU A 37 6.35 -12.65 3.77
N ALA A 38 5.43 -12.06 3.01
CA ALA A 38 5.01 -10.67 3.19
C ALA A 38 4.47 -10.43 4.61
N LEU A 39 3.61 -11.30 5.11
CA LEU A 39 3.09 -11.21 6.46
C LEU A 39 4.20 -11.40 7.52
N ALA A 40 5.13 -12.33 7.32
CA ALA A 40 6.27 -12.53 8.21
C ALA A 40 7.17 -11.29 8.28
N LEU A 41 7.42 -10.65 7.14
CA LEU A 41 8.17 -9.39 7.05
C LEU A 41 7.48 -8.27 7.82
N LEU A 42 6.17 -8.10 7.61
CA LEU A 42 5.38 -7.09 8.35
C LEU A 42 5.32 -7.37 9.84
N ARG A 43 5.23 -8.65 10.25
CA ARG A 43 5.27 -9.03 11.67
C ARG A 43 6.58 -8.63 12.33
N ARG A 44 7.71 -8.79 11.63
CA ARG A 44 9.04 -8.44 12.13
C ARG A 44 9.25 -6.92 12.18
N ARG A 45 8.79 -6.19 11.17
CA ARG A 45 9.00 -4.73 11.04
C ARG A 45 8.01 -3.90 11.86
N TYR A 46 6.78 -4.40 12.02
CA TYR A 46 5.67 -3.77 12.73
C TYR A 46 5.09 -4.72 13.79
N PRO A 47 5.84 -5.05 14.86
CA PRO A 47 5.38 -5.99 15.88
C PRO A 47 4.21 -5.43 16.71
N HIS A 48 4.14 -4.11 16.86
CA HIS A 48 3.13 -3.38 17.62
C HIS A 48 1.82 -3.15 16.85
N VAL A 49 1.81 -3.35 15.53
CA VAL A 49 0.61 -3.20 14.71
C VAL A 49 -0.28 -4.43 14.82
N ALA A 50 -1.59 -4.23 14.84
CA ALA A 50 -2.55 -5.32 14.94
C ALA A 50 -2.40 -6.33 13.77
N LEU A 51 -2.78 -7.59 14.01
CA LEU A 51 -2.71 -8.62 12.96
C LEU A 51 -3.60 -8.27 11.75
N CYS A 52 -4.82 -7.80 12.01
CA CYS A 52 -5.79 -7.45 10.96
C CYS A 52 -5.25 -6.35 10.01
N GLU A 53 -4.56 -5.35 10.55
CA GLU A 53 -3.96 -4.29 9.75
C GLU A 53 -2.82 -4.81 8.86
N ARG A 54 -1.95 -5.68 9.39
CA ARG A 54 -0.88 -6.31 8.61
C ARG A 54 -1.42 -7.15 7.46
N VAL A 55 -2.47 -7.94 7.71
CA VAL A 55 -3.16 -8.71 6.66
C VAL A 55 -3.81 -7.79 5.62
N ALA A 56 -4.43 -6.69 6.06
CA ALA A 56 -5.02 -5.71 5.16
C ALA A 56 -3.97 -5.07 4.24
N ALA A 57 -2.76 -4.78 4.73
CA ALA A 57 -1.66 -4.28 3.91
C ALA A 57 -1.18 -5.30 2.88
N VAL A 58 -1.03 -6.58 3.24
CA VAL A 58 -0.71 -7.65 2.26
C VAL A 58 -1.78 -7.70 1.16
N GLY A 59 -3.06 -7.61 1.53
CA GLY A 59 -4.17 -7.59 0.57
C GLY A 59 -4.19 -6.32 -0.31
N ARG A 60 -3.82 -5.15 0.22
CA ARG A 60 -3.65 -3.92 -0.58
C ARG A 60 -2.48 -4.05 -1.55
N TRP A 61 -1.34 -4.54 -1.08
CA TRP A 61 -0.15 -4.78 -1.87
C TRP A 61 -0.39 -5.74 -3.04
N ARG A 62 -1.15 -6.83 -2.85
CA ARG A 62 -1.52 -7.75 -3.95
C ARG A 62 -2.41 -7.11 -5.02
N ARG A 63 -3.21 -6.11 -4.63
CA ARG A 63 -4.15 -5.41 -5.52
C ARG A 63 -3.58 -4.17 -6.20
N GLY A 64 -2.55 -3.54 -5.63
CA GLY A 64 -1.88 -2.35 -6.16
C GLY A 64 -0.94 -2.67 -7.31
#